data_AF-A0A9P6U3U9-F1
#
_entry.id   AF-A0A9P6U3U9-F1
#
_cell.length_a   1.000
_cell.length_b   1.000
_cell.length_c   1.000
_cell.angle_alpha   90.00
_cell.angle_beta   90.00
_cell.angle_gamma   90.00
#
_symmetry.space_group_name_H-M   'P 1'
#
loop_
_entity.id
_entity.type
_entity.pdbx_description
1 polymer ?
#
loop_
_entity_poly.entity_id
_entity_poly.type
_entity_poly.pdbx_seq_one_letter_code
_entity_poly.pdbx_strand_id
1 'polypeptide(L)'
;MDSIATLQQLDQECTTWANQHAHSCNLLASLLNITRQREQTLAQFQKQQEEQHHQRKLSAGNSNYNAKSLLASNSLQLLIHKQTLEIESVINQLYDTINVFERVVKAMNKLEQQVEVALQRMDTSKILGSKCQRSILSSPSSAARMPQSPTVTAIPKVTNTPSLLDIAEISPLEVLDWVSRIRSMYAQELSLKQLQIHPGMTALDRFDSLADLQKQWGLQRRIDFGLEQDIIERMKAYRRVREYATRT
;
A
#
# COMPACT_ATOMS: atom_id res chain seq x y z
N MET A 1 19.36 16.24 4.67
CA MET A 1 18.32 15.49 3.96
C MET A 1 17.03 16.28 4.10
N ASP A 2 16.21 16.41 3.04
CA ASP A 2 14.91 17.09 3.15
C ASP A 2 13.85 16.08 3.60
N SER A 3 13.64 16.01 4.92
CA SER A 3 12.66 15.13 5.57
C SER A 3 11.25 15.26 4.95
N ILE A 4 10.84 16.48 4.58
CA ILE A 4 9.49 16.72 4.05
C ILE A 4 9.35 16.18 2.64
N ALA A 5 10.36 16.37 1.79
CA ALA A 5 10.33 15.84 0.43
C ALA A 5 10.21 14.31 0.43
N THR A 6 10.92 13.61 1.32
CA THR A 6 10.80 12.14 1.45
C THR A 6 9.42 11.71 1.92
N LEU A 7 8.84 12.40 2.91
CA LEU A 7 7.49 12.05 3.38
C LEU A 7 6.41 12.37 2.34
N GLN A 8 6.60 13.38 1.48
CA GLN A 8 5.71 13.64 0.35
C GLN A 8 5.78 12.52 -0.71
N GLN A 9 6.98 11.98 -0.97
CA GLN A 9 7.12 10.83 -1.85
C GLN A 9 6.43 9.59 -1.26
N LEU A 10 6.57 9.36 0.06
CA LEU A 10 5.88 8.27 0.73
C LEU A 10 4.34 8.39 0.62
N ASP A 11 3.80 9.58 0.87
CA ASP A 11 2.36 9.89 0.72
C ASP A 11 1.85 9.65 -0.71
N GLN A 12 2.66 10.01 -1.72
CA GLN A 12 2.35 9.74 -3.13
C GLN A 12 2.26 8.24 -3.43
N GLU A 13 3.17 7.43 -2.87
CA GLU A 13 3.14 5.97 -3.01
C GLU A 13 1.90 5.36 -2.30
N CYS A 14 1.54 5.85 -1.11
CA CYS A 14 0.31 5.45 -0.40
C CYS A 14 -0.95 5.79 -1.22
N THR A 15 -1.00 6.97 -1.82
CA THR A 15 -2.09 7.40 -2.71
C THR A 15 -2.18 6.51 -3.95
N THR A 16 -1.03 6.17 -4.55
CA THR A 16 -0.97 5.27 -5.72
C THR A 16 -1.52 3.89 -5.38
N TRP A 17 -1.16 3.35 -4.23
CA TRP A 17 -1.73 2.11 -3.72
C TRP A 17 -3.23 2.19 -3.48
N ALA A 18 -3.73 3.25 -2.84
CA ALA A 18 -5.16 3.43 -2.57
C ALA A 18 -5.98 3.46 -3.87
N ASN A 19 -5.50 4.18 -4.90
CA ASN A 19 -6.12 4.23 -6.22
C ASN A 19 -6.13 2.85 -6.89
N GLN A 20 -5.00 2.14 -6.84
CA GLN A 20 -4.91 0.79 -7.39
C GLN A 20 -5.81 -0.20 -6.64
N HIS A 21 -5.94 -0.03 -5.33
CA HIS A 21 -6.84 -0.83 -4.50
C HIS A 21 -8.30 -0.63 -4.89
N ALA A 22 -8.75 0.61 -5.04
CA ALA A 22 -10.10 0.90 -5.51
C ALA A 22 -10.36 0.27 -6.89
N HIS A 23 -9.41 0.38 -7.83
CA HIS A 23 -9.50 -0.27 -9.13
C HIS A 23 -9.64 -1.80 -9.02
N SER A 24 -8.80 -2.43 -8.20
CA SER A 24 -8.84 -3.90 -7.98
C SER A 24 -10.16 -4.38 -7.37
N CYS A 25 -10.79 -3.57 -6.50
CA CYS A 25 -12.10 -3.89 -5.94
C CYS A 25 -13.19 -3.88 -7.02
N ASN A 26 -13.12 -2.94 -7.97
CA ASN A 26 -14.03 -2.88 -9.10
C ASN A 26 -13.83 -4.08 -10.04
N LEU A 27 -12.59 -4.51 -10.26
CA LEU A 27 -12.29 -5.73 -11.03
C LEU A 27 -12.88 -6.97 -10.36
N LEU A 28 -12.71 -7.13 -9.04
CA LEU A 28 -13.31 -8.25 -8.31
C LEU A 28 -14.85 -8.24 -8.34
N ALA A 29 -15.47 -7.06 -8.26
CA ALA A 29 -16.92 -6.93 -8.40
C ALA A 29 -17.38 -7.33 -9.81
N SER A 30 -16.65 -6.91 -10.84
CA SER A 30 -16.90 -7.31 -12.23
C SER A 30 -16.77 -8.83 -12.40
N LEU A 31 -15.68 -9.40 -11.88
CA LEU A 31 -15.43 -10.84 -11.90
C LEU A 31 -16.59 -11.61 -11.29
N LEU A 32 -17.03 -11.24 -10.08
CA LEU A 32 -18.17 -11.86 -9.40
C LEU A 32 -19.46 -11.80 -10.24
N ASN A 33 -19.73 -10.65 -10.86
CA ASN A 33 -20.91 -10.47 -11.69
C ASN A 33 -20.88 -11.35 -12.95
N ILE A 34 -19.78 -11.35 -13.69
CA ILE A 34 -19.64 -12.12 -14.93
C ILE A 34 -19.71 -13.62 -14.62
N THR A 35 -19.04 -14.03 -13.55
CA THR A 35 -19.12 -15.37 -12.99
C THR A 35 -20.56 -15.80 -12.73
N ARG A 36 -21.33 -15.00 -11.99
CA ARG A 36 -22.73 -15.32 -11.66
C ARG A 36 -23.60 -15.40 -12.91
N GLN A 37 -23.39 -14.49 -13.88
CA GLN A 37 -24.08 -14.56 -15.16
C GLN A 37 -23.73 -15.84 -15.92
N ARG A 38 -22.47 -16.27 -15.91
CA ARG A 38 -22.03 -17.52 -16.55
C ARG A 38 -22.67 -18.75 -15.94
N GLU A 39 -22.77 -18.82 -14.61
CA GLU A 39 -23.49 -19.90 -13.93
C GLU A 39 -24.96 -19.97 -14.37
N GLN A 40 -25.63 -18.82 -14.46
CA GLN A 40 -27.01 -18.74 -14.93
C GLN A 40 -27.13 -19.20 -16.39
N THR A 41 -26.22 -18.78 -17.27
CA THR A 41 -26.18 -19.23 -18.68
C THR A 41 -25.97 -20.75 -18.76
N LEU A 42 -25.08 -21.31 -17.94
CA LEU A 42 -24.81 -22.75 -17.89
C LEU A 42 -26.04 -23.54 -17.43
N ALA A 43 -26.72 -23.08 -16.36
CA ALA A 43 -27.94 -23.71 -15.89
C ALA A 43 -29.05 -23.69 -16.95
N GLN A 44 -29.19 -22.57 -17.69
CA GLN A 44 -30.13 -22.48 -18.82
C GLN A 44 -29.75 -23.44 -19.96
N PHE A 45 -28.47 -23.52 -20.29
CA PHE A 45 -27.96 -24.43 -21.32
C PHE A 45 -28.23 -25.90 -20.99
N GLN A 46 -27.96 -26.30 -19.74
CA GLN A 46 -28.26 -27.66 -19.25
C GLN A 46 -29.76 -27.98 -19.33
N LYS A 47 -30.61 -27.08 -18.86
CA LYS A 47 -32.07 -27.24 -18.95
C LYS A 47 -32.56 -27.41 -20.39
N GLN A 48 -32.02 -26.64 -21.34
CA GLN A 48 -32.37 -26.81 -22.76
C GLN A 48 -31.94 -28.16 -23.32
N GLN A 49 -30.78 -28.70 -22.92
CA GLN A 49 -30.35 -30.03 -23.34
C GLN A 49 -31.28 -31.12 -22.79
N GLU A 50 -31.69 -31.02 -21.52
CA GLU A 50 -32.64 -31.96 -20.91
C GLU A 50 -34.00 -31.97 -21.62
N GLU A 51 -34.52 -30.78 -21.95
CA GLU A 51 -35.77 -30.61 -22.70
C GLU A 51 -35.67 -31.19 -24.12
N GLN A 52 -34.55 -30.98 -24.82
CA GLN A 52 -34.29 -31.60 -26.13
C GLN A 52 -34.24 -33.14 -26.06
N HIS A 53 -33.61 -33.70 -25.01
CA HIS A 53 -33.57 -35.14 -24.79
C HIS A 53 -34.97 -35.72 -24.51
N HIS A 54 -35.81 -35.03 -23.74
CA HIS A 54 -37.21 -35.44 -23.51
C HIS A 54 -38.06 -35.37 -24.78
N GLN A 55 -37.92 -34.30 -25.58
CA GLN A 55 -38.67 -34.16 -26.84
C GLN A 55 -38.28 -35.23 -27.87
N ARG A 56 -36.99 -35.57 -28.00
CA ARG A 56 -36.53 -36.64 -28.90
C ARG A 56 -37.12 -38.01 -28.54
N LYS A 57 -37.41 -38.29 -27.26
CA LYS A 57 -38.06 -39.53 -26.83
C LYS A 57 -39.56 -39.57 -27.17
N LEU A 58 -40.21 -38.41 -27.31
CA LEU A 58 -41.67 -38.30 -27.52
C LEU A 58 -42.09 -37.99 -28.96
N SER A 59 -41.18 -37.51 -29.82
CA SER A 59 -41.53 -37.01 -31.16
C SER A 59 -40.65 -37.59 -32.26
N ALA A 60 -41.06 -38.75 -32.80
CA ALA A 60 -40.46 -39.37 -33.99
C ALA A 60 -40.93 -38.77 -35.32
N GLY A 61 -41.79 -37.73 -35.33
CA GLY A 61 -42.57 -37.37 -36.52
C GLY A 61 -42.60 -35.90 -36.98
N ASN A 62 -41.88 -34.96 -36.37
CA ASN A 62 -42.00 -33.54 -36.76
C ASN A 62 -40.65 -32.80 -36.79
N SER A 63 -40.07 -32.62 -37.99
CA SER A 63 -38.68 -32.14 -38.17
C SER A 63 -38.49 -30.62 -38.02
N ASN A 64 -39.56 -29.83 -38.03
CA ASN A 64 -39.45 -28.36 -38.09
C ASN A 64 -39.12 -27.68 -36.75
N TYR A 65 -39.32 -28.34 -35.61
CA TYR A 65 -39.03 -27.78 -34.28
C TYR A 65 -37.55 -27.85 -33.88
N ASN A 66 -36.76 -28.72 -34.54
CA ASN A 66 -35.37 -28.96 -34.17
C ASN A 66 -34.41 -27.81 -34.55
N ALA A 67 -34.68 -27.08 -35.63
CA ALA A 67 -33.78 -26.03 -36.12
C ALA A 67 -33.67 -24.82 -35.17
N LYS A 68 -34.79 -24.37 -34.58
CA LYS A 68 -34.80 -23.24 -33.63
C LYS A 68 -34.10 -23.59 -32.31
N SER A 69 -34.27 -24.82 -31.83
CA SER A 69 -33.65 -25.30 -30.59
C SER A 69 -32.12 -25.47 -30.73
N LEU A 70 -31.64 -25.93 -31.90
CA LEU A 70 -30.22 -26.02 -32.22
C LEU A 70 -29.54 -24.64 -32.30
N LEU A 71 -30.20 -23.65 -32.92
CA LEU A 71 -29.67 -22.27 -32.99
C LEU A 71 -29.58 -21.63 -31.58
N ALA A 72 -30.57 -21.86 -30.72
CA ALA A 72 -30.55 -21.38 -29.33
C ALA A 72 -29.40 -22.01 -28.53
N SER A 73 -29.20 -23.33 -28.65
CA SER A 73 -28.09 -24.04 -28.00
C SER A 73 -26.72 -23.49 -28.41
N ASN A 74 -26.50 -23.26 -29.71
CA ASN A 74 -25.25 -22.70 -30.21
C ASN A 74 -25.01 -21.27 -29.69
N SER A 75 -26.08 -20.45 -29.60
CA SER A 75 -25.97 -19.09 -29.07
C SER A 75 -25.57 -19.05 -27.59
N LEU A 76 -26.10 -19.96 -26.77
CA LEU A 76 -25.72 -20.09 -25.36
C LEU A 76 -24.28 -20.57 -25.21
N GLN A 77 -23.84 -21.53 -26.02
CA GLN A 77 -22.46 -21.99 -26.00
C GLN A 77 -21.47 -20.87 -26.36
N LEU A 78 -21.78 -20.05 -27.37
CA LEU A 78 -20.99 -18.88 -27.73
C LEU A 78 -20.98 -17.83 -26.60
N LEU A 79 -22.11 -17.62 -25.93
CA LEU A 79 -22.20 -16.71 -24.79
C LEU A 79 -21.34 -17.19 -23.61
N ILE A 80 -21.39 -18.48 -23.26
CA ILE A 80 -20.56 -19.09 -22.22
C ILE A 80 -19.06 -18.92 -22.56
N HIS A 81 -18.70 -19.15 -23.82
CA HIS A 81 -17.32 -18.96 -24.27
C HIS A 81 -16.88 -17.50 -24.12
N LYS A 82 -17.71 -16.54 -24.57
CA LYS A 82 -17.44 -15.10 -24.40
C LYS A 82 -17.29 -14.70 -22.93
N GLN A 83 -18.18 -15.18 -22.06
CA GLN A 83 -18.11 -14.92 -20.61
C GLN A 83 -16.83 -15.50 -20.00
N THR A 84 -16.37 -16.66 -20.48
CA THR A 84 -15.11 -17.28 -20.04
C THR A 84 -13.90 -16.42 -20.43
N LEU A 85 -13.85 -15.93 -21.68
CA LEU A 85 -12.79 -15.02 -22.12
C LEU A 85 -12.77 -13.71 -21.33
N GLU A 86 -13.95 -13.18 -20.98
CA GLU A 86 -14.04 -11.97 -20.16
C GLU A 86 -13.52 -12.21 -18.73
N ILE A 87 -13.86 -13.35 -18.12
CA ILE A 87 -13.32 -13.77 -16.83
C ILE A 87 -11.78 -13.85 -16.87
N GLU A 88 -11.22 -14.48 -17.89
CA GLU A 88 -9.77 -14.56 -18.10
C GLU A 88 -9.13 -13.17 -18.25
N SER A 89 -9.78 -12.27 -19.00
CA SER A 89 -9.34 -10.89 -19.15
C SER A 89 -9.32 -10.12 -17.82
N VAL A 90 -10.36 -10.25 -17.00
CA VAL A 90 -10.42 -9.60 -15.68
C VAL A 90 -9.36 -10.19 -14.73
N ILE A 91 -9.13 -11.50 -14.76
CA ILE A 91 -8.06 -12.15 -13.99
C ILE A 91 -6.68 -11.62 -14.40
N ASN A 92 -6.42 -11.45 -15.69
CA ASN A 92 -5.17 -10.87 -16.18
C ASN A 92 -4.98 -9.42 -15.68
N GLN A 93 -6.04 -8.60 -15.70
CA GLN A 93 -6.00 -7.23 -15.16
C GLN A 93 -5.75 -7.21 -13.64
N LEU A 94 -6.25 -8.21 -12.90
CA LEU A 94 -5.94 -8.37 -11.48
C LEU A 94 -4.46 -8.74 -11.26
N TYR A 95 -3.86 -9.56 -12.12
CA TYR A 95 -2.42 -9.81 -12.07
C TYR A 95 -1.59 -8.55 -12.34
N ASP A 96 -1.99 -7.76 -13.34
CA ASP A 96 -1.35 -6.47 -13.62
C ASP A 96 -1.44 -5.52 -12.42
N THR A 97 -2.58 -5.54 -11.72
CA THR A 97 -2.77 -4.79 -10.48
C THR A 97 -1.79 -5.23 -9.38
N ILE A 98 -1.56 -6.53 -9.21
CA ILE A 98 -0.54 -7.04 -8.26
C ILE A 98 0.85 -6.49 -8.61
N ASN A 99 1.20 -6.45 -9.90
CA ASN A 99 2.48 -5.90 -10.35
C ASN A 99 2.61 -4.41 -10.02
N VAL A 100 1.50 -3.65 -10.04
CA VAL A 100 1.50 -2.24 -9.59
C VAL A 100 1.76 -2.14 -8.09
N PHE A 101 1.08 -2.94 -7.26
CA PHE A 101 1.33 -2.96 -5.81
C PHE A 101 2.78 -3.32 -5.48
N GLU A 102 3.37 -4.28 -6.20
CA GLU A 102 4.78 -4.63 -6.03
C GLU A 102 5.72 -3.47 -6.36
N ARG A 103 5.44 -2.72 -7.44
CA ARG A 103 6.22 -1.53 -7.78
C ARG A 103 6.15 -0.45 -6.69
N VAL A 104 4.97 -0.23 -6.11
CA VAL A 104 4.79 0.72 -4.99
C VAL A 104 5.64 0.30 -3.79
N VAL A 105 5.57 -0.96 -3.36
CA VAL A 105 6.38 -1.46 -2.23
C VAL A 105 7.88 -1.36 -2.51
N LYS A 106 8.32 -1.65 -3.75
CA LYS A 106 9.72 -1.46 -4.16
C LYS A 106 10.14 0.01 -4.12
N ALA A 107 9.26 0.94 -4.50
CA ALA A 107 9.52 2.37 -4.42
C ALA A 107 9.66 2.82 -2.95
N MET A 108 8.76 2.39 -2.06
CA MET A 108 8.85 2.65 -0.63
C MET A 108 10.15 2.09 -0.01
N ASN A 109 10.55 0.87 -0.41
CA ASN A 109 11.83 0.28 0.01
C ASN A 109 13.04 1.07 -0.47
N LYS A 110 12.99 1.62 -1.70
CA LYS A 110 14.04 2.51 -2.21
C LYS A 110 14.10 3.82 -1.41
N LEU A 111 12.96 4.37 -1.00
CA LEU A 111 12.90 5.55 -0.13
C LEU A 111 13.57 5.26 1.22
N GLU A 112 13.25 4.14 1.86
CA GLU A 112 13.87 3.70 3.12
C GLU A 112 15.40 3.65 3.01
N GLN A 113 15.91 2.97 1.98
CA GLN A 113 17.36 2.87 1.72
C GLN A 113 18.01 4.24 1.50
N GLN A 114 17.34 5.18 0.84
CA GLN A 114 17.85 6.53 0.65
C GLN A 114 17.95 7.28 1.98
N VAL A 115 16.95 7.14 2.86
CA VAL A 115 16.97 7.74 4.20
C VAL A 115 18.12 7.16 5.03
N GLU A 116 18.28 5.84 5.01
CA GLU A 116 19.30 5.13 5.77
C GLU A 116 20.72 5.55 5.33
N VAL A 117 20.98 5.60 4.02
CA VAL A 117 22.27 6.07 3.48
C VAL A 117 22.52 7.54 3.85
N ALA A 118 21.49 8.39 3.82
CA ALA A 118 21.63 9.79 4.20
C ALA A 118 21.98 9.95 5.69
N LEU A 119 21.38 9.15 6.57
CA LEU A 119 21.67 9.10 8.00
C LEU A 119 23.11 8.65 8.27
N GLN A 120 23.56 7.56 7.65
CA GLN A 120 24.94 7.06 7.80
C GLN A 120 25.98 8.10 7.37
N ARG A 121 25.70 8.87 6.32
CA ARG A 121 26.57 9.98 5.87
C ARG A 121 26.61 11.13 6.87
N MET A 122 25.49 11.42 7.55
CA MET A 122 25.45 12.45 8.59
C MET A 122 26.28 12.04 9.82
N ASP A 123 26.19 10.79 10.28
CA ASP A 123 26.94 10.34 11.46
C ASP A 123 28.45 10.28 11.22
N THR A 124 28.87 9.80 10.04
CA THR A 124 30.28 9.80 9.65
C THR A 124 30.87 11.21 9.54
N SER A 125 30.08 12.19 9.06
CA SER A 125 30.51 13.59 9.00
C SER A 125 30.74 14.23 10.38
N LYS A 126 29.91 13.89 11.38
CA LYS A 126 30.07 14.36 12.76
C LYS A 126 31.32 13.79 13.42
N ILE A 127 31.63 12.52 13.16
CA ILE A 127 32.82 11.84 13.71
C ILE A 127 34.12 12.43 13.12
N LEU A 128 34.14 12.74 11.82
CA LEU A 128 35.30 13.33 11.15
C LEU A 128 35.51 14.81 11.53
N GLY A 129 34.43 15.58 11.71
CA GLY A 129 34.50 16.98 12.13
C GLY A 129 35.03 17.17 13.56
N SER A 130 34.78 16.22 14.46
CA SER A 130 35.19 16.33 15.87
C SER A 130 36.69 16.04 16.12
N LYS A 131 37.46 15.56 15.13
CA LYS A 131 38.86 15.15 15.31
C LYS A 131 39.91 16.22 15.00
N CYS A 132 39.53 17.39 14.45
CA CYS A 132 40.48 18.44 14.06
C CYS A 132 40.72 19.57 15.09
N GLN A 133 40.21 19.46 16.32
CA GLN A 133 40.34 20.52 17.35
C GLN A 133 41.18 20.13 18.59
N ARG A 134 42.02 19.08 18.50
CA ARG A 134 42.88 18.66 19.62
C ARG A 134 44.37 18.77 19.30
N SER A 135 44.84 20.00 19.17
CA SER A 135 46.24 20.48 19.26
C SER A 135 46.06 22.01 19.30
N ILE A 136 46.44 22.79 20.31
CA ILE A 136 47.69 22.91 21.08
C ILE A 136 47.33 23.73 22.35
N LEU A 137 47.83 23.35 23.54
CA LEU A 137 48.40 24.24 24.58
C LEU A 137 48.57 23.51 25.94
N SER A 138 49.79 22.98 26.13
CA SER A 138 50.68 23.13 27.29
C SER A 138 50.15 23.19 28.74
N SER A 139 50.62 22.24 29.56
CA SER A 139 50.83 22.32 31.02
C SER A 139 52.07 23.19 31.37
N PRO A 140 52.52 23.34 32.64
CA PRO A 140 51.88 23.21 33.97
C PRO A 140 52.15 24.44 34.90
N SER A 141 51.43 24.61 36.02
CA SER A 141 51.99 25.32 37.20
C SER A 141 51.21 25.06 38.50
N SER A 142 51.95 24.62 39.52
CA SER A 142 51.53 24.50 40.92
C SER A 142 51.55 25.85 41.63
N ALA A 143 50.52 26.14 42.43
CA ALA A 143 50.66 26.84 43.71
C ALA A 143 49.40 26.68 44.57
N ALA A 144 49.64 26.55 45.88
CA ALA A 144 48.67 26.33 46.93
C ALA A 144 47.92 27.62 47.36
N ARG A 145 46.79 27.40 48.07
CA ARG A 145 46.44 27.98 49.40
C ARG A 145 45.11 28.76 49.52
N MET A 146 44.29 28.25 50.44
CA MET A 146 43.27 28.86 51.33
C MET A 146 41.84 29.20 50.82
N PRO A 147 40.81 29.05 51.70
CA PRO A 147 39.39 29.15 51.37
C PRO A 147 38.80 30.53 51.72
N GLN A 148 37.97 31.09 50.84
CA GLN A 148 37.13 32.25 51.14
C GLN A 148 35.69 32.05 50.63
N SER A 149 34.77 32.15 51.59
CA SER A 149 33.39 32.66 51.60
C SER A 149 32.47 32.52 50.37
N PRO A 150 31.21 32.07 50.57
CA PRO A 150 30.25 31.91 49.49
C PRO A 150 29.61 33.26 49.12
N THR A 151 29.99 33.81 47.97
CA THR A 151 29.22 34.88 47.32
C THR A 151 28.10 34.23 46.50
N VAL A 152 26.87 34.43 46.95
CA VAL A 152 25.65 34.02 46.23
C VAL A 152 25.49 34.92 45.02
N THR A 153 26.10 34.53 43.91
CA THR A 153 25.84 35.12 42.60
C THR A 153 24.60 34.42 42.04
N ALA A 154 23.46 35.12 42.07
CA ALA A 154 22.23 34.67 41.45
C ALA A 154 22.48 34.47 39.95
N ILE A 155 22.60 33.22 39.52
CA ILE A 155 22.64 32.82 38.12
C ILE A 155 21.24 33.12 37.55
N PRO A 156 21.10 33.99 36.53
CA PRO A 156 19.83 34.15 35.85
C PRO A 156 19.47 32.81 35.21
N LYS A 157 18.39 32.21 35.70
CA LYS A 157 17.82 30.97 35.17
C LYS A 157 17.23 31.28 33.81
N VAL A 158 18.06 31.24 32.76
CA VAL A 158 17.61 31.33 31.36
C VAL A 158 16.79 30.07 31.09
N THR A 159 15.47 30.18 31.22
CA THR A 159 14.54 29.20 30.69
C THR A 159 14.62 29.29 29.17
N ASN A 160 15.51 28.50 28.57
CA ASN A 160 15.53 28.22 27.14
C ASN A 160 14.22 27.48 26.81
N THR A 161 13.16 28.23 26.54
CA THR A 161 11.96 27.68 25.91
C THR A 161 12.36 27.30 24.48
N PRO A 162 12.25 26.02 24.09
CA PRO A 162 12.58 25.59 22.73
C PRO A 162 11.73 26.38 21.73
N SER A 163 12.33 26.76 20.60
CA SER A 163 11.58 27.51 19.60
C SER A 163 10.45 26.62 19.06
N LEU A 164 9.34 27.23 18.63
CA LEU A 164 8.24 26.47 18.01
C LEU A 164 8.70 25.64 16.81
N LEU A 165 9.78 26.07 16.14
CA LEU A 165 10.41 25.36 15.05
C LEU A 165 11.11 24.09 15.53
N ASP A 166 11.82 24.13 16.65
CA ASP A 166 12.50 22.96 17.24
C ASP A 166 11.49 21.89 17.68
N ILE A 167 10.30 22.32 18.15
CA ILE A 167 9.21 21.41 18.55
C ILE A 167 8.53 20.79 17.32
N ALA A 168 8.47 21.53 16.22
CA ALA A 168 7.83 21.08 14.98
C ALA A 168 8.77 20.26 14.09
N GLU A 169 10.08 20.33 14.31
CA GLU A 169 11.08 19.63 13.51
C GLU A 169 10.82 18.12 13.50
N ILE A 170 10.90 17.54 12.30
CA ILE A 170 10.76 16.10 12.09
C ILE A 170 12.17 15.53 11.95
N SER A 171 12.57 14.74 12.93
CA SER A 171 13.92 14.18 12.98
C SER A 171 14.14 13.20 11.81
N PRO A 172 15.33 13.17 11.18
CA PRO A 172 15.65 12.16 10.17
C PRO A 172 15.47 10.70 10.66
N LEU A 173 15.66 10.44 11.96
CA LEU A 173 15.41 9.13 12.56
C LEU A 173 13.91 8.80 12.64
N GLU A 174 13.09 9.81 12.91
CA GLU A 174 11.63 9.68 12.93
C GLU A 174 11.09 9.40 11.52
N VAL A 175 11.63 10.09 10.50
CA VAL A 175 11.32 9.80 9.09
C VAL A 175 11.66 8.36 8.73
N LEU A 176 12.84 7.87 9.14
CA LEU A 176 13.24 6.49 8.87
C LEU A 176 12.27 5.48 9.50
N ASP A 177 11.90 5.67 10.77
CA ASP A 177 10.94 4.80 11.46
C ASP A 177 9.59 4.79 10.74
N TRP A 178 9.05 5.96 10.38
CA TRP A 178 7.79 6.07 9.65
C TRP A 178 7.83 5.39 8.28
N VAL A 179 8.85 5.67 7.47
CA VAL A 179 9.02 5.05 6.15
C VAL A 179 9.12 3.52 6.28
N SER A 180 9.91 3.04 7.24
CA SER A 180 10.10 1.61 7.48
C SER A 180 8.80 0.91 7.90
N ARG A 181 8.04 1.52 8.82
CA ARG A 181 6.73 1.02 9.28
C ARG A 181 5.72 0.97 8.14
N ILE A 182 5.55 2.07 7.40
CA ILE A 182 4.63 2.14 6.26
C ILE A 182 4.99 1.09 5.21
N ARG A 183 6.26 1.04 4.78
CA ARG A 183 6.72 0.01 3.84
C ARG A 183 6.43 -1.41 4.35
N SER A 184 6.66 -1.69 5.63
CA SER A 184 6.41 -3.00 6.23
C SER A 184 4.94 -3.41 6.14
N MET A 185 4.03 -2.50 6.50
CA MET A 185 2.58 -2.74 6.43
C MET A 185 2.12 -3.04 5.00
N TYR A 186 2.58 -2.24 4.03
CA TYR A 186 2.24 -2.41 2.63
C TYR A 186 2.85 -3.69 2.02
N ALA A 187 4.07 -4.06 2.43
CA ALA A 187 4.68 -5.33 2.03
C ALA A 187 3.92 -6.54 2.57
N GLN A 188 3.44 -6.48 3.82
CA GLN A 188 2.60 -7.53 4.40
C GLN A 188 1.25 -7.64 3.68
N GLU A 189 0.61 -6.51 3.38
CA GLU A 189 -0.64 -6.50 2.62
C GLU A 189 -0.43 -7.04 1.20
N LEU A 190 0.66 -6.67 0.53
CA LEU A 190 1.02 -7.20 -0.79
C LEU A 190 1.17 -8.73 -0.74
N SER A 191 1.89 -9.25 0.24
CA SER A 191 2.08 -10.70 0.40
C SER A 191 0.74 -11.43 0.56
N LEU A 192 -0.20 -10.88 1.35
CA LEU A 192 -1.55 -11.44 1.45
C LEU A 192 -2.30 -11.41 0.13
N LYS A 193 -2.24 -10.28 -0.59
CA LYS A 193 -2.91 -10.13 -1.90
C LYS A 193 -2.35 -11.10 -2.94
N GLN A 194 -1.04 -11.32 -2.96
CA GLN A 194 -0.40 -12.31 -3.82
C GLN A 194 -0.84 -13.75 -3.49
N LEU A 195 -1.00 -14.09 -2.21
CA LEU A 195 -1.50 -15.41 -1.79
C LEU A 195 -2.97 -15.63 -2.16
N GLN A 196 -3.75 -14.55 -2.19
CA GLN A 196 -5.18 -14.59 -2.51
C GLN A 196 -5.45 -14.75 -4.02
N ILE A 197 -4.57 -14.25 -4.88
CA ILE A 197 -4.70 -14.40 -6.35
C ILE A 197 -3.86 -15.58 -6.82
N HIS A 198 -4.49 -16.75 -7.00
CA HIS A 198 -3.84 -17.96 -7.48
C HIS A 198 -4.14 -18.21 -8.97
N PRO A 199 -3.19 -18.75 -9.78
CA PRO A 199 -3.42 -19.13 -11.19
C PRO A 199 -4.62 -20.06 -11.41
N GLY A 200 -4.97 -20.81 -10.36
CA GLY A 200 -6.15 -21.68 -10.30
C GLY A 200 -7.49 -20.97 -10.09
N MET A 201 -7.55 -19.64 -9.98
CA MET A 201 -8.82 -18.89 -9.94
C MET A 201 -9.62 -19.02 -11.25
N THR A 202 -9.00 -19.50 -12.31
CA THR A 202 -9.66 -19.91 -13.56
C THR A 202 -10.48 -21.19 -13.40
N ALA A 203 -10.16 -22.03 -12.40
CA ALA A 203 -10.95 -23.19 -12.01
C ALA A 203 -12.10 -22.72 -11.09
N LEU A 204 -13.18 -22.35 -11.75
CA LEU A 204 -14.38 -21.71 -11.23
C LEU A 204 -15.18 -22.53 -10.18
N ASP A 205 -14.77 -23.73 -9.79
CA ASP A 205 -15.57 -24.68 -8.98
C ASP A 205 -15.74 -24.30 -7.49
N ARG A 206 -15.37 -23.09 -7.08
CA ARG A 206 -15.48 -22.61 -5.68
C ARG A 206 -15.99 -21.18 -5.60
N PHE A 207 -17.19 -20.92 -6.08
CA PHE A 207 -17.73 -19.55 -6.16
C PHE A 207 -18.09 -18.90 -4.82
N ASP A 208 -18.39 -19.67 -3.78
CA ASP A 208 -18.50 -19.13 -2.42
C ASP A 208 -17.20 -18.42 -1.99
N SER A 209 -16.06 -18.86 -2.52
CA SER A 209 -14.77 -18.25 -2.21
C SER A 209 -14.55 -16.88 -2.87
N LEU A 210 -15.25 -16.54 -3.97
CA LEU A 210 -15.02 -15.27 -4.67
C LEU A 210 -15.68 -14.09 -3.97
N ALA A 211 -16.88 -14.27 -3.42
CA ALA A 211 -17.53 -13.24 -2.60
C ALA A 211 -16.74 -13.00 -1.30
N ASP A 212 -16.26 -14.07 -0.66
CA ASP A 212 -15.38 -13.98 0.50
C ASP A 212 -14.05 -13.31 0.16
N LEU A 213 -13.45 -13.64 -0.99
CA LEU A 213 -12.26 -12.96 -1.49
C LEU A 213 -12.52 -11.47 -1.67
N GLN A 214 -13.60 -11.07 -2.36
CA GLN A 214 -13.94 -9.66 -2.55
C GLN A 214 -14.08 -8.93 -1.20
N LYS A 215 -14.79 -9.55 -0.25
CA LYS A 215 -14.97 -8.99 1.10
C LYS A 215 -13.64 -8.84 1.83
N GLN A 216 -12.79 -9.87 1.82
CA GLN A 216 -11.49 -9.83 2.49
C GLN A 216 -10.52 -8.85 1.82
N TRP A 217 -10.56 -8.78 0.49
CA TRP A 217 -9.69 -7.93 -0.32
C TRP A 217 -9.84 -6.45 0.04
N GLY A 218 -11.08 -6.01 0.25
CA GLY A 218 -11.43 -4.62 0.59
C GLY A 218 -11.11 -4.18 2.02
N LEU A 219 -10.71 -5.10 2.92
CA LEU A 219 -10.49 -4.76 4.33
C LEU A 219 -9.10 -4.17 4.61
N GLN A 220 -8.12 -4.35 3.72
CA GLN A 220 -6.73 -3.88 3.86
C GLN A 220 -6.16 -4.03 5.29
N ARG A 221 -6.34 -5.21 5.89
CA ARG A 221 -6.19 -5.43 7.34
C ARG A 221 -4.79 -5.17 7.89
N ARG A 222 -3.77 -5.14 7.04
CA ARG A 222 -2.38 -4.90 7.46
C ARG A 222 -1.98 -3.42 7.40
N ILE A 223 -2.85 -2.56 6.87
CA ILE A 223 -2.58 -1.13 6.75
C ILE A 223 -3.18 -0.39 7.94
N ASP A 224 -2.33 0.30 8.69
CA ASP A 224 -2.74 1.24 9.72
C ASP A 224 -2.89 2.64 9.12
N PHE A 225 -4.12 2.96 8.71
CA PHE A 225 -4.46 4.30 8.20
C PHE A 225 -4.34 5.39 9.27
N GLY A 226 -4.34 5.03 10.56
CA GLY A 226 -4.09 5.98 11.65
C GLY A 226 -2.68 6.53 11.58
N LEU A 227 -1.69 5.64 11.40
CA LEU A 227 -0.29 6.04 11.24
C LEU A 227 -0.08 6.92 9.99
N GLU A 228 -0.71 6.58 8.85
CA GLU A 228 -0.65 7.42 7.65
C GLU A 228 -1.18 8.83 7.90
N GLN A 229 -2.34 8.92 8.56
CA GLN A 229 -2.96 10.19 8.89
C GLN A 229 -2.09 11.00 9.86
N ASP A 230 -1.52 10.37 10.88
CA ASP A 230 -0.62 11.03 11.84
C ASP A 230 0.60 11.64 11.13
N ILE A 231 1.22 10.91 10.20
CA ILE A 231 2.36 11.41 9.41
C ILE A 231 1.93 12.64 8.58
N ILE A 232 0.80 12.56 7.90
CA ILE A 232 0.27 13.65 7.06
C ILE A 232 -0.02 14.89 7.92
N GLU A 233 -0.62 14.71 9.09
CA GLU A 233 -0.90 15.80 10.04
C GLU A 233 0.39 16.44 10.55
N ARG A 234 1.38 15.62 10.88
CA ARG A 234 2.69 16.09 11.34
C ARG A 234 3.43 16.87 10.25
N MET A 235 3.37 16.42 8.99
CA MET A 235 3.88 17.17 7.83
C MET A 235 3.14 18.49 7.61
N LYS A 236 1.81 18.53 7.80
CA LYS A 236 1.01 19.76 7.69
C LYS A 236 1.38 20.75 8.81
N ALA A 237 1.55 20.26 10.04
CA ALA A 237 1.98 21.07 11.17
C ALA A 237 3.36 21.68 10.94
N TYR A 238 4.35 20.88 10.50
CA TYR A 238 5.68 21.38 10.16
C TYR A 238 5.63 22.48 9.10
N ARG A 239 4.87 22.28 8.01
CA ARG A 239 4.72 23.29 6.95
C ARG A 239 4.17 24.62 7.48
N ARG A 240 3.11 24.58 8.29
CA ARG A 240 2.52 25.78 8.89
C ARG A 240 3.50 26.53 9.81
N VAL A 241 4.23 25.80 10.66
CA VAL A 241 5.21 26.40 11.56
C VAL A 241 6.36 27.03 10.77
N ARG A 242 6.85 26.34 9.74
CA ARG A 242 7.91 26.86 8.86
C ARG A 242 7.47 28.13 8.12
N GLU A 243 6.26 28.14 7.55
CA GLU A 243 5.70 29.32 6.89
C GLU A 243 5.58 30.52 7.83
N TYR A 244 5.14 30.27 9.08
CA TYR A 244 5.06 31.33 10.09
C TYR A 244 6.43 31.87 10.46
N ALA A 245 7.41 30.99 10.70
CA ALA A 245 8.78 31.37 11.04
C ALA A 245 9.48 32.16 9.93
N THR A 246 9.12 31.93 8.66
CA THR A 246 9.68 32.71 7.53
C THR A 246 9.05 34.09 7.34
N ARG A 247 7.90 34.36 7.97
CA ARG A 247 7.18 35.64 7.85
C ARG A 247 7.55 36.65 8.94
N THR A 248 8.10 36.16 10.06
CA THR A 248 8.63 36.95 11.18
C THR A 248 10.10 37.26 10.97
#